data_AF-A0A3B9R4E5-F1
#
_entry.id   AF-A0A3B9R4E5-F1
#
_cell.length_a   1.000
_cell.length_b   1.000
_cell.length_c   1.000
_cell.angle_alpha   90.00
_cell.angle_beta   90.00
_cell.angle_gamma   90.00
#
_symmetry.space_group_name_H-M   'P 1'
#
loop_
_entity.id
_entity.type
_entity.pdbx_description
1 polymer ?
#
loop_
_entity_poly.entity_id
_entity_poly.type
_entity_poly.pdbx_seq_one_letter_code
_entity_poly.pdbx_strand_id
1 'polypeptide(L)' 'DQKIADLYPTLQHTGKAEDSIKGQVYTLSHQELQKADVYEGEAYERIEIQLASGKKAWAYIAKF' A
#
# COMPACT_ATOMS: atom_id res chain seq x y z
N ASP A 1 -0.36 -22.77 8.34
CA ASP A 1 -0.30 -21.49 7.62
C ASP A 1 0.94 -20.70 8.02
N GLN A 2 2.04 -20.86 7.28
CA GLN A 2 3.26 -20.08 7.50
C GLN A 2 3.16 -18.78 6.68
N LYS A 3 3.10 -17.64 7.36
CA LYS A 3 3.35 -16.33 6.73
C LYS A 3 4.81 -16.31 6.28
N ILE A 4 5.04 -16.41 4.98
CA ILE A 4 6.38 -16.26 4.41
C ILE A 4 6.61 -14.76 4.23
N ALA A 5 7.17 -14.13 5.27
CA ALA A 5 7.45 -12.69 5.28
C ALA A 5 8.50 -12.24 4.23
N ASP A 6 9.21 -13.18 3.59
CA ASP A 6 10.30 -12.93 2.64
C ASP A 6 9.94 -13.14 1.15
N LEU A 7 8.68 -13.43 0.79
CA LEU A 7 8.31 -13.70 -0.61
C LEU A 7 7.77 -12.49 -1.38
N TYR A 8 7.31 -11.43 -0.70
CA TYR A 8 6.70 -10.27 -1.35
C TYR A 8 7.25 -8.96 -0.78
N PRO A 9 7.63 -7.99 -1.63
CA PRO A 9 8.07 -6.69 -1.17
C PRO A 9 6.93 -5.97 -0.44
N THR A 10 7.23 -5.40 0.72
CA THR A 10 6.28 -4.60 1.51
C THR A 10 6.72 -3.14 1.55
N LEU A 11 5.76 -2.26 1.79
CA LEU A 11 6.00 -0.83 1.98
C LEU A 11 6.39 -0.56 3.43
N GLN A 12 7.50 0.14 3.64
CA GLN A 12 7.96 0.57 4.96
C GLN A 12 8.31 2.05 4.94
N HIS A 13 7.77 2.81 5.88
CA HIS A 13 8.14 4.23 6.04
C HIS A 13 9.50 4.34 6.72
N THR A 14 10.48 4.92 6.03
CA THR A 14 11.86 5.05 6.53
C THR A 14 12.13 6.40 7.21
N GLY A 15 11.25 7.39 7.04
CA GLY A 15 11.43 8.76 7.55
C GLY A 15 12.48 9.59 6.81
N LYS A 16 13.10 9.04 5.77
CA LYS A 16 14.12 9.71 4.95
C LYS A 16 13.48 10.31 3.70
N ALA A 17 13.78 11.57 3.41
CA ALA A 17 13.19 12.29 2.27
C ALA A 17 13.77 11.83 0.93
N GLU A 18 14.98 11.28 0.95
CA GLU A 18 15.66 10.70 -0.22
C GLU A 18 15.08 9.35 -0.65
N ASP A 19 14.43 8.62 0.27
CA ASP A 19 13.83 7.32 -0.03
C ASP A 19 12.49 7.52 -0.73
N SER A 20 12.40 7.07 -1.98
CA SER A 20 11.17 7.16 -2.77
C SER A 20 10.98 5.96 -3.66
N ILE A 21 9.70 5.60 -3.87
CA ILE A 21 9.30 4.51 -4.74
C ILE A 21 8.63 5.13 -5.97
N LYS A 22 9.20 4.89 -7.16
CA LYS A 22 8.56 5.27 -8.41
C LYS A 22 7.36 4.35 -8.67
N GLY A 23 6.22 4.94 -9.01
CA GLY A 23 5.00 4.19 -9.25
C GLY A 23 3.93 5.03 -9.95
N GLN A 24 2.73 4.46 -10.02
CA GLN A 24 1.56 5.06 -10.64
C GLN A 24 0.37 4.95 -9.69
N VAL A 25 -0.50 5.96 -9.69
CA VAL A 25 -1.78 5.94 -9.00
C VAL A 25 -2.92 5.77 -10.01
N TYR A 26 -3.89 4.93 -9.67
CA TYR A 26 -5.09 4.70 -10.46
C TYR A 26 -6.32 5.22 -9.70
N THR A 27 -7.30 5.75 -10.43
CA THR A 27 -8.61 6.09 -9.87
C THR A 27 -9.46 4.85 -9.88
N LEU A 28 -9.95 4.45 -8.71
CA LEU A 28 -10.86 3.31 -8.54
C LEU A 28 -12.23 3.79 -8.10
N SER A 29 -13.27 3.08 -8.52
CA SER A 29 -14.58 3.16 -7.87
C SER A 29 -14.52 2.60 -6.45
N HIS A 30 -15.51 2.93 -5.63
CA HIS A 30 -15.61 2.39 -4.28
C HIS A 30 -15.67 0.86 -4.25
N GLN A 31 -16.39 0.25 -5.20
CA GLN A 31 -16.52 -1.21 -5.29
C GLN A 31 -15.21 -1.89 -5.67
N GLU A 32 -14.40 -1.29 -6.54
CA GLU A 32 -13.08 -1.81 -6.90
C GLU A 32 -12.12 -1.72 -5.72
N LEU A 33 -12.19 -0.63 -4.95
CA LEU A 33 -11.39 -0.47 -3.74
C LEU A 33 -11.74 -1.51 -2.68
N GLN A 34 -13.03 -1.82 -2.49
CA GLN A 34 -13.47 -2.90 -1.60
C GLN A 34 -12.96 -4.28 -2.06
N LYS A 35 -12.91 -4.53 -3.37
CA LYS A 35 -12.32 -5.77 -3.90
C LYS A 35 -10.82 -5.84 -3.63
N ALA A 36 -10.10 -4.72 -3.73
CA ALA A 36 -8.70 -4.65 -3.35
C ALA A 36 -8.50 -4.92 -1.84
N ASP A 37 -9.38 -4.39 -0.98
CA ASP A 37 -9.35 -4.69 0.47
C ASP A 37 -9.49 -6.20 0.75
N VAL A 38 -10.40 -6.89 0.04
CA VAL A 38 -10.59 -8.34 0.17
C VAL A 38 -9.39 -9.12 -0.36
N TYR A 39 -8.77 -8.67 -1.45
CA TYR A 39 -7.62 -9.34 -2.05
C TYR A 39 -6.39 -9.32 -1.13
N GLU A 40 -6.10 -8.16 -0.53
CA GLU A 40 -4.97 -7.99 0.40
C GLU A 40 -5.21 -8.70 1.75
N GLY A 41 -6.48 -8.77 2.16
CA GLY A 41 -6.91 -9.49 3.35
C GLY A 41 -6.38 -8.91 4.66
N GLU A 42 -6.40 -9.72 5.72
CA GLU A 42 -6.08 -9.22 7.07
C GLU A 42 -4.58 -8.94 7.29
N ALA A 43 -3.71 -9.42 6.40
CA ALA A 43 -2.26 -9.24 6.52
C ALA A 43 -1.80 -7.80 6.22
N TYR A 44 -2.64 -7.01 5.56
CA TYR A 44 -2.34 -5.63 5.20
C TYR A 44 -3.39 -4.67 5.76
N GLU A 45 -3.01 -3.41 5.88
CA GLU A 45 -3.93 -2.32 6.20
C GLU A 45 -3.90 -1.25 5.11
N ARG A 46 -5.08 -0.73 4.76
CA ARG A 46 -5.23 0.38 3.83
C ARG A 46 -5.04 1.71 4.56
N ILE A 47 -4.10 2.52 4.09
CA ILE A 47 -3.80 3.85 4.61
C ILE A 47 -3.88 4.91 3.50
N GLU A 48 -4.25 6.13 3.87
CA GLU A 48 -4.15 7.28 2.96
C GLU A 48 -2.73 7.87 3.05
N ILE A 49 -2.09 8.07 1.90
CA ILE A 49 -0.76 8.68 1.80
C ILE A 49 -0.80 9.88 0.86
N GLN A 50 0.17 10.77 1.06
CA GLN A 50 0.44 11.91 0.18
C GLN A 50 1.61 11.53 -0.75
N LEU A 51 1.36 11.51 -2.06
CA LEU A 51 2.39 11.25 -3.07
C LEU A 51 3.24 12.50 -3.31
N ALA A 52 4.48 12.30 -3.75
CA ALA A 52 5.38 13.40 -4.17
C ALA A 52 4.78 14.29 -5.28
N SER A 53 3.82 13.75 -6.06
CA SER A 53 3.08 14.50 -7.08
C SER A 53 2.03 15.48 -6.52
N GLY A 54 1.82 15.51 -5.20
CA GLY A 54 0.78 16.34 -4.57
C GLY A 54 -0.60 15.67 -4.50
N LYS A 55 -0.75 14.45 -5.02
CA LYS A 55 -2.00 13.68 -4.94
C LYS A 55 -2.09 12.86 -3.65
N LYS A 56 -3.30 12.72 -3.12
CA LYS A 56 -3.62 11.70 -2.11
C LYS A 56 -3.92 10.37 -2.79
N ALA A 57 -3.50 9.27 -2.17
CA ALA A 57 -3.71 7.92 -2.68
C ALA A 57 -3.90 6.91 -1.54
N TRP A 58 -4.59 5.81 -1.84
CA TRP A 58 -4.63 4.65 -0.96
C TRP A 58 -3.41 3.75 -1.21
N ALA A 59 -2.79 3.28 -0.14
CA ALA A 59 -1.72 2.29 -0.17
C ALA A 59 -1.99 1.18 0.86
N TYR A 60 -1.45 -0.01 0.62
CA TYR A 60 -1.53 -1.14 1.54
C TYR A 60 -0.16 -1.38 2.18
N ILE A 61 -0.10 -1.38 3.51
CA ILE A 61 1.13 -1.67 4.26
C ILE A 61 0.95 -2.95 5.08
N ALA A 62 2.01 -3.73 5.21
CA ALA A 62 1.97 -4.97 5.96
C ALA A 62 1.77 -4.68 7.46
N LYS A 63 0.87 -5.42 8.11
CA LYS A 63 0.73 -5.37 9.56
C LYS A 63 1.86 -6.19 10.19
N PHE A 64 2.71 -5.52 10.97
CA PHE A 64 3.76 -6.15 11.78
C PHE A 64 3.24 -6.51 13.16
#